data_AF-A0A934MKX3-F1
#
_entry.id   AF-A0A934MKX3-F1
#
_cell.length_a   1.000
_cell.length_b   1.000
_cell.length_c   1.000
_cell.angle_alpha   90.00
_cell.angle_beta   90.00
_cell.angle_gamma   90.00
#
_symmetry.space_group_name_H-M   'P 1'
#
loop_
_entity.id
_entity.type
_entity.pdbx_description
1 polymer ?
#
loop_
_entity_poly.entity_id
_entity_poly.type
_entity_poly.pdbx_seq_one_letter_code
_entity_poly.pdbx_strand_id
1 'polypeptide(L)'
;MRRETRALKSALIAGVLAMSVAGPAQAQFETDPEFQEVFWCYLALGMLPDFYELNEDETFVAERGYDYFGGLQYHLNVKYGIGDENYRALLERHMPVIAGELMTKPYQESGYMMIDRCFSRALEHIETEN
;
A
#
# COMPACT_ATOMS: atom_id res chain seq x y z
N MET A 1 58.33 52.08 11.29
CA MET A 1 58.83 50.68 11.18
C MET A 1 57.74 49.77 11.73
N ARG A 2 57.45 48.65 11.04
CA ARG A 2 56.44 47.59 11.30
C ARG A 2 54.99 47.88 10.89
N ARG A 3 54.71 47.37 9.68
CA ARG A 3 53.42 46.91 9.16
C ARG A 3 52.89 45.77 10.04
N GLU A 4 51.58 45.74 10.27
CA GLU A 4 50.82 44.47 10.35
C GLU A 4 49.45 44.64 9.68
N THR A 5 49.42 44.28 8.40
CA THR A 5 48.23 43.76 7.72
C THR A 5 48.13 42.27 8.02
N ARG A 6 46.97 41.77 8.46
CA ARG A 6 46.53 40.41 8.15
C ARG A 6 45.03 40.23 8.41
N ALA A 7 44.31 40.15 7.29
CA ALA A 7 43.02 39.46 7.18
C ALA A 7 43.21 37.96 7.41
N LEU A 8 42.27 37.31 8.09
CA LEU A 8 42.00 35.86 8.08
C LEU A 8 40.52 35.71 8.46
N LYS A 9 39.64 35.47 7.50
CA LYS A 9 39.32 34.22 6.77
C LYS A 9 37.97 33.71 7.27
N SER A 10 37.01 33.78 6.36
CA SER A 10 35.75 33.05 6.34
C SER A 10 35.92 31.61 6.84
N ALA A 11 35.02 31.18 7.71
CA ALA A 11 34.69 29.78 7.87
C ALA A 11 33.16 29.67 7.77
N LEU A 12 32.70 29.43 6.55
CA LEU A 12 31.44 28.75 6.28
C LEU A 12 31.45 27.46 7.10
N ILE A 13 30.57 27.34 8.08
CA ILE A 13 30.22 26.02 8.61
C ILE A 13 29.02 25.55 7.81
N ALA A 14 29.33 24.76 6.79
CA ALA A 14 28.41 23.81 6.19
C ALA A 14 27.87 22.90 7.30
N GLY A 15 26.58 23.01 7.58
CA GLY A 15 25.92 22.25 8.63
C GLY A 15 24.78 21.42 8.05
N VAL A 16 25.15 20.24 7.54
CA VAL A 16 24.33 19.02 7.43
C VAL A 16 23.00 19.19 6.68
N LEU A 17 23.04 18.89 5.38
CA LEU A 17 21.89 18.29 4.70
C LEU A 17 21.48 17.05 5.52
N ALA A 18 20.37 17.15 6.24
CA ALA A 18 19.61 16.00 6.68
C ALA A 18 19.09 15.32 5.41
N MET A 19 19.93 14.49 4.79
CA MET A 19 19.44 13.49 3.85
C MET A 19 18.61 12.54 4.70
N SER A 20 17.29 12.75 4.69
CA SER A 20 16.34 11.73 5.11
C SER A 20 16.56 10.52 4.23
N VAL A 21 17.45 9.63 4.66
CA VAL A 21 17.69 8.36 4.00
C VAL A 21 16.46 7.52 4.31
N ALA A 22 15.43 7.68 3.50
CA ALA A 22 14.47 6.62 3.26
C ALA A 22 15.31 5.37 2.95
N GLY A 23 15.40 4.45 3.91
CA GLY A 23 16.29 3.30 3.80
C GLY A 23 15.91 2.45 2.58
N PRO A 24 16.85 1.72 1.96
CA PRO A 24 16.59 0.88 0.79
C PRO A 24 15.49 -0.18 0.99
N ALA A 25 15.06 -0.44 2.24
CA ALA A 25 13.92 -1.30 2.55
C ALA A 25 12.56 -0.74 2.07
N GLN A 26 12.40 0.59 1.96
CA GLN A 26 11.12 1.19 1.56
C GLN A 26 10.79 0.99 0.07
N ALA A 27 11.76 0.67 -0.79
CA ALA A 27 11.50 0.44 -2.21
C ALA A 27 11.19 -1.03 -2.56
N GLN A 28 11.52 -1.97 -1.67
CA GLN A 28 11.51 -3.39 -2.02
C GLN A 28 10.08 -3.97 -2.02
N PHE A 29 9.23 -3.56 -1.08
CA PHE A 29 7.85 -4.05 -1.00
C PHE A 29 6.95 -3.51 -2.11
N GLU A 30 7.23 -2.31 -2.64
CA GLU A 30 6.46 -1.74 -3.76
C GLU A 30 6.63 -2.56 -5.06
N THR A 31 7.69 -3.37 -5.14
CA THR A 31 7.91 -4.32 -6.26
C THR A 31 7.62 -5.77 -5.90
N ASP A 32 7.26 -6.07 -4.65
CA ASP A 32 6.91 -7.43 -4.23
C ASP A 32 5.52 -7.80 -4.76
N PRO A 33 5.39 -8.82 -5.63
CA PRO A 33 4.10 -9.24 -6.15
C PRO A 33 3.09 -9.66 -5.07
N GLU A 34 3.55 -10.28 -3.98
CA GLU A 34 2.69 -10.69 -2.86
C GLU A 34 2.10 -9.47 -2.17
N PHE A 35 2.93 -8.46 -1.90
CA PHE A 35 2.48 -7.20 -1.29
C PHE A 35 1.49 -6.48 -2.19
N GLN A 36 1.80 -6.32 -3.47
CA GLN A 36 0.93 -5.63 -4.42
C GLN A 36 -0.44 -6.32 -4.53
N GLU A 37 -0.46 -7.65 -4.60
CA GLU A 37 -1.70 -8.43 -4.65
C GLU A 37 -2.52 -8.29 -3.36
N VAL A 38 -1.91 -8.51 -2.18
CA VAL A 38 -2.61 -8.44 -0.90
C VAL A 38 -3.15 -7.04 -0.65
N PHE A 39 -2.34 -6.02 -0.93
CA PHE A 39 -2.74 -4.63 -0.75
C PHE A 39 -3.87 -4.23 -1.69
N TRP A 40 -3.80 -4.66 -2.96
CA TRP A 40 -4.87 -4.43 -3.92
C TRP A 40 -6.16 -5.15 -3.50
N CYS A 41 -6.10 -6.44 -3.16
CA CYS A 41 -7.27 -7.21 -2.75
C CYS A 41 -7.92 -6.64 -1.49
N TYR A 42 -7.12 -6.27 -0.49
CA TYR A 42 -7.62 -5.63 0.73
C TYR A 42 -8.42 -4.37 0.42
N LEU A 43 -7.86 -3.45 -0.37
CA LEU A 43 -8.55 -2.20 -0.67
C LEU A 43 -9.72 -2.40 -1.62
N ALA A 44 -9.56 -3.21 -2.66
CA ALA A 44 -10.60 -3.45 -3.66
C ALA A 44 -11.85 -4.07 -3.03
N LEU A 45 -11.70 -5.09 -2.19
CA LEU A 45 -12.84 -5.75 -1.53
C LEU A 45 -13.54 -4.84 -0.53
N GLY A 46 -12.78 -4.04 0.23
CA GLY A 46 -13.36 -3.07 1.17
C GLY A 46 -14.11 -1.92 0.49
N MET A 47 -13.73 -1.59 -0.75
CA MET A 47 -14.36 -0.53 -1.53
C MET A 47 -15.47 -1.03 -2.46
N LEU A 48 -15.51 -2.34 -2.75
CA LEU A 48 -16.41 -2.92 -3.75
C LEU A 48 -17.90 -2.55 -3.56
N PRO A 49 -18.45 -2.54 -2.32
CA PRO A 49 -19.84 -2.17 -2.08
C PRO A 49 -20.19 -0.71 -2.42
N ASP A 50 -19.19 0.18 -2.46
CA ASP A 50 -19.41 1.59 -2.83
C ASP A 50 -19.58 1.78 -4.35
N PHE A 51 -19.12 0.81 -5.14
CA PHE A 51 -19.14 0.86 -6.60
C PHE A 51 -20.20 -0.06 -7.23
N TYR A 52 -20.58 -1.13 -6.54
CA TYR A 52 -21.44 -2.17 -7.07
C TYR A 52 -22.50 -2.62 -6.08
N GLU A 53 -23.69 -2.92 -6.60
CA GLU A 53 -24.72 -3.61 -5.82
C GLU A 53 -24.37 -5.11 -5.79
N LEU A 54 -23.92 -5.56 -4.63
CA LEU A 54 -23.56 -6.96 -4.38
C LEU A 54 -24.77 -7.73 -3.85
N ASN A 55 -24.90 -9.00 -4.24
CA ASN A 55 -25.86 -9.90 -3.60
C ASN A 55 -25.35 -10.37 -2.21
N GLU A 56 -26.16 -11.15 -1.48
CA GLU A 56 -25.83 -11.60 -0.12
C GLU A 56 -24.54 -12.44 -0.07
N ASP A 57 -24.37 -13.39 -0.99
CA ASP A 57 -23.19 -14.24 -1.07
C ASP A 57 -21.94 -13.42 -1.43
N GLU A 58 -22.07 -12.51 -2.40
CA GLU A 58 -20.98 -11.62 -2.83
C GLU A 58 -20.55 -10.67 -1.71
N THR A 59 -21.52 -10.12 -0.96
CA THR A 59 -21.26 -9.28 0.20
C THR A 59 -20.51 -10.06 1.27
N PHE A 60 -20.99 -11.26 1.60
CA PHE A 60 -20.34 -12.14 2.57
C PHE A 60 -18.90 -12.45 2.18
N VAL A 61 -18.64 -12.80 0.92
CA VAL A 61 -17.29 -13.09 0.43
C VAL A 61 -16.41 -11.84 0.45
N ALA A 62 -16.94 -10.67 0.05
CA ALA A 62 -16.20 -9.41 0.07
C ALA A 62 -15.78 -9.01 1.50
N GLU A 63 -16.68 -9.11 2.47
CA GLU A 63 -16.41 -8.80 3.88
C GLU A 63 -15.38 -9.76 4.48
N ARG A 64 -15.57 -11.07 4.30
CA ARG A 64 -14.64 -12.08 4.83
C ARG A 64 -13.28 -12.02 4.13
N GLY A 65 -13.27 -11.71 2.84
CA GLY A 65 -12.04 -11.45 2.09
C GLY A 65 -11.32 -10.19 2.58
N TYR A 66 -12.05 -9.10 2.84
CA TYR A 66 -11.50 -7.87 3.41
C TYR A 66 -10.78 -8.15 4.74
N ASP A 67 -11.40 -8.90 5.65
CA ASP A 67 -10.79 -9.32 6.91
C ASP A 67 -9.52 -10.15 6.70
N TYR A 68 -9.60 -11.17 5.84
CA TYR A 68 -8.48 -12.06 5.52
C TYR A 68 -7.27 -11.30 4.95
N PHE A 69 -7.49 -10.49 3.91
CA PHE A 69 -6.42 -9.71 3.30
C PHE A 69 -5.95 -8.58 4.21
N GLY A 70 -6.80 -8.05 5.10
CA GLY A 70 -6.40 -7.12 6.15
C GLY A 70 -5.39 -7.75 7.12
N GLY A 71 -5.63 -9.00 7.53
CA GLY A 71 -4.67 -9.78 8.33
C GLY A 71 -3.34 -10.00 7.61
N LEU A 72 -3.39 -10.43 6.34
CA LEU A 72 -2.17 -10.59 5.52
C LEU A 72 -1.42 -9.26 5.34
N GLN A 73 -2.14 -8.17 5.07
CA GLN A 73 -1.56 -6.84 4.89
C GLN A 73 -0.86 -6.38 6.17
N TYR A 74 -1.46 -6.62 7.34
CA TYR A 74 -0.83 -6.33 8.62
C TYR A 74 0.48 -7.11 8.79
N HIS A 75 0.49 -8.42 8.50
CA HIS A 75 1.71 -9.22 8.55
C HIS A 75 2.81 -8.73 7.61
N LEU A 76 2.43 -8.33 6.38
CA LEU A 76 3.38 -7.78 5.41
C LEU A 76 3.91 -6.40 5.82
N ASN A 77 3.08 -5.54 6.40
CA ASN A 77 3.51 -4.26 6.95
C ASN A 77 4.57 -4.48 8.05
N VAL A 78 4.33 -5.44 8.96
CA VAL A 78 5.30 -5.81 10.01
C VAL A 78 6.59 -6.37 9.38
N LYS A 79 6.49 -7.29 8.42
CA LYS A 79 7.63 -7.90 7.70
C LYS A 79 8.53 -6.84 7.07
N TYR A 80 7.94 -5.82 6.47
CA TYR A 80 8.66 -4.75 5.76
C TYR A 80 8.98 -3.53 6.63
N GLY A 81 8.58 -3.50 7.91
CA GLY A 81 8.79 -2.36 8.79
C GLY A 81 8.02 -1.11 8.35
N ILE A 82 6.85 -1.29 7.73
CA ILE A 82 5.99 -0.19 7.28
C ILE A 82 5.20 0.32 8.47
N GLY A 83 5.63 1.45 9.03
CA GLY A 83 4.88 2.16 10.07
C GLY A 83 3.69 2.95 9.52
N ASP A 84 2.83 3.41 10.44
CA ASP A 84 1.54 4.06 10.15
C ASP A 84 1.63 5.22 9.16
N GLU A 85 2.65 6.08 9.27
CA GLU A 85 2.82 7.23 8.37
C GLU A 85 3.07 6.79 6.92
N ASN A 86 3.93 5.78 6.73
CA ASN A 86 4.21 5.22 5.41
C ASN A 86 3.01 4.46 4.88
N TYR A 87 2.32 3.70 5.74
CA TYR A 87 1.11 2.99 5.35
C TYR A 87 0.00 3.96 4.92
N ARG A 88 -0.20 5.06 5.64
CA ARG A 88 -1.12 6.13 5.25
C ARG A 88 -0.74 6.73 3.90
N ALA A 89 0.54 7.00 3.67
CA ALA A 89 1.01 7.51 2.38
C ALA A 89 0.78 6.51 1.22
N LEU A 90 0.85 5.20 1.49
CA LEU A 90 0.48 4.17 0.51
C LEU A 90 -1.02 4.21 0.21
N LEU A 91 -1.86 4.28 1.24
CA LEU A 91 -3.31 4.39 1.07
C LEU A 91 -3.67 5.62 0.22
N GLU A 92 -3.14 6.80 0.56
CA GLU A 92 -3.37 8.04 -0.17
C GLU A 92 -2.96 7.95 -1.65
N ARG A 93 -1.87 7.23 -1.95
CA ARG A 93 -1.38 7.05 -3.32
C ARG A 93 -2.22 6.06 -4.13
N HIS A 94 -2.64 4.95 -3.51
CA HIS A 94 -3.19 3.81 -4.23
C HIS A 94 -4.72 3.73 -4.20
N MET A 95 -5.39 4.23 -3.15
CA MET A 95 -6.86 4.22 -3.09
C MET A 95 -7.52 4.86 -4.32
N PRO A 96 -7.06 6.03 -4.84
CA PRO A 96 -7.64 6.61 -6.05
C PRO A 96 -7.42 5.77 -7.31
N VAL A 97 -6.28 5.06 -7.38
CA VAL A 97 -5.98 4.17 -8.51
C VAL A 97 -6.94 2.98 -8.49
N ILE A 98 -7.08 2.32 -7.34
CA ILE A 98 -7.95 1.16 -7.18
C ILE A 98 -9.43 1.54 -7.40
N ALA A 99 -9.87 2.68 -6.85
CA ALA A 99 -11.19 3.24 -7.14
C ALA A 99 -11.41 3.44 -8.64
N GLY A 100 -10.43 4.02 -9.34
CA GLY A 100 -10.47 4.21 -10.78
C GLY A 100 -10.59 2.90 -11.56
N GLU A 101 -9.87 1.87 -11.11
CA GLU A 101 -9.97 0.54 -11.70
C GLU A 101 -11.33 -0.10 -11.46
N LEU A 102 -11.88 0.01 -10.24
CA LEU A 102 -13.22 -0.49 -9.92
C LEU A 102 -14.30 0.21 -10.73
N MET A 103 -14.23 1.52 -10.94
CA MET A 103 -15.24 2.26 -11.74
C MET A 103 -15.23 1.90 -13.23
N THR A 104 -14.06 1.60 -13.79
CA THR A 104 -13.86 1.47 -15.25
C THR A 104 -13.94 0.03 -15.73
N LYS A 105 -13.97 -0.93 -14.81
CA LYS A 105 -13.95 -2.37 -15.10
C LYS A 105 -15.20 -3.00 -14.50
N PRO A 106 -16.28 -3.22 -15.28
CA PRO A 106 -17.55 -3.67 -14.76
C PRO A 106 -17.42 -5.02 -14.04
N TYR A 107 -17.82 -5.04 -12.77
CA TYR A 107 -18.10 -6.27 -12.03
C TYR A 107 -19.25 -7.03 -12.73
N GLN A 108 -19.14 -8.35 -12.83
CA GLN A 108 -20.05 -9.29 -13.53
C GLN A 108 -19.77 -9.59 -15.02
N GLU A 109 -19.02 -8.76 -15.75
CA GLU A 109 -18.49 -9.17 -17.06
C GLU A 109 -17.16 -9.89 -16.86
N SER A 110 -17.21 -11.21 -16.73
CA SER A 110 -16.07 -12.13 -16.54
C SER A 110 -14.80 -11.64 -17.26
N GLY A 111 -13.86 -11.03 -16.54
CA GLY A 111 -12.86 -10.26 -17.26
C GLY A 111 -11.76 -9.51 -16.52
N TYR A 112 -11.55 -9.66 -15.21
CA TYR A 112 -10.26 -9.28 -14.64
C TYR A 112 -9.80 -10.23 -13.54
N MET A 113 -8.70 -10.92 -13.84
CA MET A 113 -8.05 -11.97 -13.04
C MET A 113 -7.71 -11.57 -11.59
N MET A 114 -7.78 -10.28 -11.21
CA MET A 114 -7.39 -9.86 -9.86
C MET A 114 -8.56 -9.89 -8.88
N ILE A 115 -9.72 -9.29 -9.19
CA ILE A 115 -10.89 -9.33 -8.27
C ILE A 115 -11.43 -10.75 -8.12
N ASP A 116 -11.54 -11.49 -9.23
CA ASP A 116 -11.97 -12.90 -9.22
C ASP A 116 -11.00 -13.77 -8.41
N ARG A 117 -9.70 -13.46 -8.47
CA ARG A 117 -8.67 -14.13 -7.67
C ARG A 117 -8.74 -13.73 -6.19
N CYS A 118 -9.02 -12.47 -5.87
CA CYS A 118 -9.28 -12.04 -4.50
C CYS A 118 -10.48 -12.80 -3.92
N PHE A 119 -11.58 -12.91 -4.67
CA PHE A 119 -12.76 -13.70 -4.29
C PHE A 119 -12.42 -15.19 -4.12
N SER A 120 -11.72 -15.78 -5.09
CA SER A 120 -11.35 -17.20 -5.03
C SER A 120 -10.51 -17.53 -3.80
N ARG A 121 -9.51 -16.69 -3.49
CA ARG A 121 -8.68 -16.87 -2.30
C ARG A 121 -9.44 -16.61 -1.00
N ALA A 122 -10.36 -15.65 -0.99
CA ALA A 122 -11.24 -15.41 0.15
C ALA A 122 -12.13 -16.63 0.41
N LEU A 123 -12.73 -17.21 -0.64
CA LEU A 123 -13.53 -18.42 -0.58
C LEU A 123 -12.72 -19.61 -0.05
N GLU A 124 -11.52 -19.86 -0.58
CA GLU A 124 -10.62 -20.91 -0.08
C GLU A 124 -10.34 -20.75 1.42
N HIS A 125 -10.12 -19.52 1.89
CA HIS A 125 -9.91 -19.26 3.31
C HIS A 125 -11.17 -19.57 4.14
N ILE A 126 -12.34 -19.10 3.70
CA ILE A 126 -13.63 -19.34 4.38
C ILE A 126 -13.92 -20.85 4.48
N GLU A 127 -13.65 -21.62 3.42
CA GLU A 127 -13.83 -23.07 3.41
C GLU A 127 -12.91 -23.80 4.39
N THR A 128 -11.71 -23.26 4.66
CA THR A 128 -10.76 -23.87 5.61
C THR A 128 -11.03 -23.53 7.08
N GLU A 129 -11.80 -22.48 7.37
CA GLU A 129 -12.15 -22.09 8.76
C GLU A 129 -13.41 -22.76 9.29
N ASN A 130 -14.21 -23.41 8.43
CA ASN A 130 -15.45 -24.10 8.76
C ASN A 130 -15.27 -25.63 8.86
#